data_AF-A0A1F2EJH8-F1
#
_entry.id   AF-A0A1F2EJH8-F1
#
_cell.length_a   1.000
_cell.length_b   1.000
_cell.length_c   1.000
_cell.angle_alpha   90.00
_cell.angle_beta   90.00
_cell.angle_gamma   90.00
#
_symmetry.space_group_name_H-M   'P 1'
#
loop_
_entity.id
_entity.type
_entity.pdbx_description
1 polymer ?
#
loop_
_entity_poly.entity_id
_entity_poly.type
_entity_poly.pdbx_seq_one_letter_code
_entity_poly.pdbx_strand_id
1 'polypeptide(L)'
;METIKDVFEQQIDKVSALYIDYQNNPFSVKLVHDLRVAIRELRGLLNFIKKRLDEAYYDQLNQQLAEAGRVFRPLRELDVLYAYCEQYAIHHPKNSNHYYDLFNTFMKDRRLEMNRTFNKGNIDTVQQAIESAKRVIEFDLFDQKKDWKKYALKRFKRKDKKLRHAYQYVNTLDYQAVHELRKSAKKLRYAATYFNETLPKDLNKYIKDTKAIQTEFGEITDAHVNYELLNVYAEKIDDEHVHNLLRQIRDSIDLSK
;
A
#
# COMPACT_ATOMS: atom_id res chain seq x y z
N MET A 1 -19.72 -19.47 -9.19
CA MET A 1 -19.08 -19.22 -7.89
C MET A 1 -17.62 -18.99 -8.21
N GLU A 2 -17.16 -17.77 -7.99
CA GLU A 2 -15.81 -17.30 -8.24
C GLU A 2 -14.81 -18.16 -7.47
N THR A 3 -13.86 -18.75 -8.20
CA THR A 3 -12.79 -19.56 -7.63
C THR A 3 -11.64 -18.67 -7.16
N ILE A 4 -10.74 -19.22 -6.32
CA ILE A 4 -9.50 -18.49 -5.97
C ILE A 4 -8.68 -18.19 -7.23
N LYS A 5 -8.71 -19.04 -8.26
CA LYS A 5 -8.01 -18.79 -9.52
C LYS A 5 -8.55 -17.53 -10.20
N ASP A 6 -9.87 -17.44 -10.35
CA ASP A 6 -10.57 -16.32 -10.97
C ASP A 6 -10.23 -15.00 -10.26
N VAL A 7 -10.14 -15.02 -8.93
CA VAL A 7 -9.74 -13.87 -8.11
C VAL A 7 -8.31 -13.41 -8.43
N PHE A 8 -7.37 -14.36 -8.60
CA PHE A 8 -6.00 -14.02 -8.97
C PHE A 8 -5.92 -13.48 -10.40
N GLU A 9 -6.62 -14.11 -11.35
CA GLU A 9 -6.74 -13.65 -12.74
C GLU A 9 -7.22 -12.18 -12.77
N GLN A 10 -8.37 -11.89 -12.16
CA GLN A 10 -8.91 -10.54 -12.11
C GLN A 10 -7.97 -9.52 -11.45
N GLN A 11 -7.30 -9.89 -10.36
CA GLN A 11 -6.40 -8.97 -9.67
C GLN A 11 -5.11 -8.70 -10.48
N ILE A 12 -4.60 -9.70 -11.20
CA ILE A 12 -3.44 -9.55 -12.10
C ILE A 12 -3.81 -8.69 -13.30
N ASP A 13 -4.99 -8.90 -13.87
CA ASP A 13 -5.52 -8.08 -14.97
C ASP A 13 -5.73 -6.64 -14.52
N LYS A 14 -6.26 -6.42 -13.32
CA LYS A 14 -6.39 -5.08 -12.71
C LYS A 14 -5.05 -4.39 -12.56
N VAL A 15 -4.00 -5.07 -12.07
CA VAL A 15 -2.65 -4.50 -11.97
C VAL A 15 -2.12 -4.14 -13.36
N SER A 16 -2.29 -5.03 -14.33
CA SER A 16 -1.84 -4.82 -15.71
C SER A 16 -2.53 -3.62 -16.36
N ALA A 17 -3.86 -3.54 -16.24
CA ALA A 17 -4.67 -2.43 -16.76
C ALA A 17 -4.30 -1.10 -16.11
N LEU A 18 -4.19 -1.05 -14.78
CA LEU A 18 -3.78 0.17 -14.06
C LEU A 18 -2.36 0.61 -14.42
N TYR A 19 -1.47 -0.33 -14.75
CA TYR A 19 -0.12 0.00 -15.20
C TYR A 19 -0.15 0.63 -16.60
N ILE A 20 -0.95 0.08 -17.52
CA ILE A 20 -1.17 0.69 -18.85
C ILE A 20 -1.79 2.08 -18.70
N ASP A 21 -2.82 2.24 -17.87
CA ASP A 21 -3.44 3.54 -17.61
C ASP A 21 -2.43 4.55 -17.05
N TYR A 22 -1.58 4.11 -16.12
CA TYR A 22 -0.51 4.94 -15.59
C TYR A 22 0.51 5.33 -16.67
N GLN A 23 0.88 4.41 -17.57
CA GLN A 23 1.77 4.73 -18.69
C GLN A 23 1.15 5.77 -19.62
N ASN A 24 -0.17 5.71 -19.83
CA ASN A 24 -0.90 6.68 -20.66
C ASN A 24 -1.08 8.05 -19.97
N ASN A 25 -1.18 8.08 -18.63
CA ASN A 25 -1.32 9.32 -17.86
C ASN A 25 -0.61 9.26 -16.50
N PRO A 26 0.72 9.45 -16.46
CA PRO A 26 1.48 9.38 -15.22
C PRO A 26 1.33 10.61 -14.31
N PHE A 27 0.67 11.65 -14.81
CA PHE A 27 0.35 12.86 -14.04
C PHE A 27 -0.81 12.63 -13.05
N SER A 28 -1.64 11.61 -13.28
CA SER A 28 -2.77 11.30 -12.40
C SER A 28 -2.31 10.70 -11.07
N VAL A 29 -2.45 11.46 -9.99
CA VAL A 29 -2.23 11.01 -8.60
C VAL A 29 -3.09 9.78 -8.27
N LYS A 30 -4.31 9.74 -8.80
CA LYS A 30 -5.24 8.61 -8.59
C LYS A 30 -4.71 7.32 -9.21
N LEU A 31 -4.13 7.36 -10.42
CA LEU A 31 -3.59 6.16 -11.07
C LEU A 31 -2.36 5.62 -10.32
N VAL A 32 -1.47 6.49 -9.84
CA VAL A 32 -0.34 6.10 -8.98
C VAL A 32 -0.84 5.43 -7.70
N HIS A 33 -1.87 6.01 -7.06
CA HIS A 33 -2.48 5.45 -5.86
C HIS A 33 -3.08 4.07 -6.13
N ASP A 34 -3.96 3.96 -7.14
CA ASP A 34 -4.71 2.75 -7.45
C ASP A 34 -3.79 1.61 -7.87
N LEU A 35 -2.76 1.89 -8.70
CA LEU A 35 -1.77 0.88 -9.10
C LEU A 35 -1.01 0.34 -7.88
N ARG A 36 -0.54 1.21 -6.98
CA ARG A 36 0.14 0.79 -5.75
C ARG A 36 -0.79 -0.02 -4.83
N VAL A 37 -2.06 0.36 -4.74
CA VAL A 37 -3.07 -0.39 -3.99
C VAL A 37 -3.25 -1.78 -4.59
N ALA A 38 -3.39 -1.89 -5.91
CA ALA A 38 -3.59 -3.14 -6.62
C ALA A 38 -2.40 -4.11 -6.48
N ILE A 39 -1.16 -3.61 -6.58
CA ILE A 39 0.05 -4.42 -6.33
C ILE A 39 0.08 -4.93 -4.88
N ARG A 40 -0.26 -4.08 -3.91
CA ARG A 40 -0.29 -4.45 -2.49
C ARG A 40 -1.40 -5.47 -2.17
N GLU A 41 -2.55 -5.35 -2.82
CA GLU A 41 -3.64 -6.33 -2.77
C GLU A 41 -3.18 -7.68 -3.29
N LEU A 42 -2.59 -7.73 -4.48
CA LEU A 42 -2.06 -8.96 -5.08
C LEU A 42 -1.03 -9.64 -4.16
N ARG A 43 -0.10 -8.89 -3.57
CA ARG A 43 0.84 -9.42 -2.55
C ARG A 43 0.15 -9.96 -1.31
N GLY A 44 -0.95 -9.33 -0.90
CA GLY A 44 -1.80 -9.78 0.21
C GLY A 44 -2.44 -11.13 -0.08
N LEU A 45 -3.01 -11.29 -1.28
CA LEU A 45 -3.58 -12.54 -1.77
C LEU A 45 -2.52 -13.63 -1.88
N LEU A 46 -1.36 -13.32 -2.46
CA LEU A 46 -0.23 -14.24 -2.56
C LEU A 46 0.23 -14.73 -1.18
N ASN A 47 0.36 -13.83 -0.20
CA ASN A 47 0.67 -14.21 1.18
C ASN A 47 -0.38 -15.13 1.80
N PHE A 48 -1.63 -15.04 1.35
CA PHE A 48 -2.71 -15.89 1.81
C PHE A 48 -2.58 -17.32 1.24
N ILE A 49 -2.12 -17.50 0.01
CA ILE A 49 -1.96 -18.84 -0.56
C ILE A 49 -0.56 -19.46 -0.31
N LYS A 50 0.42 -18.72 0.24
CA LYS A 50 1.82 -19.16 0.38
C LYS A 50 2.11 -20.58 0.90
N LYS A 51 1.20 -21.21 1.67
CA LYS A 51 1.40 -22.60 2.16
C LYS A 51 1.00 -23.66 1.11
N ARG A 52 0.53 -23.23 -0.05
CA ARG A 52 0.17 -24.05 -1.21
C ARG A 52 1.13 -23.83 -2.38
N LEU A 53 2.12 -22.96 -2.19
CA LEU A 53 3.17 -22.66 -3.15
C LEU A 53 4.48 -23.26 -2.62
N ASP A 54 5.39 -23.56 -3.54
CA ASP A 54 6.80 -23.75 -3.20
C ASP A 54 7.34 -22.48 -2.52
N GLU A 55 8.19 -22.66 -1.51
CA GLU A 55 8.68 -21.56 -0.67
C GLU A 55 9.60 -20.62 -1.45
N ALA A 56 10.54 -21.18 -2.22
CA ALA A 56 11.46 -20.39 -3.03
C ALA A 56 10.72 -19.60 -4.11
N TYR A 57 9.74 -20.24 -4.77
CA TYR A 57 8.90 -19.56 -5.75
C TYR A 57 8.06 -18.44 -5.13
N TYR A 58 7.44 -18.69 -3.97
CA TYR A 58 6.67 -17.66 -3.25
C TYR A 58 7.54 -16.45 -2.90
N ASP A 59 8.74 -16.68 -2.38
CA ASP A 59 9.63 -15.60 -1.95
C ASP A 59 10.12 -14.79 -3.14
N GLN A 60 10.50 -15.43 -4.24
CA GLN A 60 10.87 -14.77 -5.49
C GLN A 60 9.74 -13.87 -6.00
N LEU A 61 8.53 -14.40 -6.17
CA LEU A 61 7.41 -13.61 -6.70
C LEU A 61 7.00 -12.48 -5.75
N ASN A 62 6.96 -12.75 -4.44
CA ASN A 62 6.64 -11.72 -3.45
C ASN A 62 7.70 -10.60 -3.44
N GLN A 63 8.96 -10.92 -3.70
CA GLN A 63 10.04 -9.95 -3.85
C GLN A 63 9.86 -9.10 -5.12
N GLN A 64 9.62 -9.71 -6.27
CA GLN A 64 9.39 -8.99 -7.53
C GLN A 64 8.21 -8.02 -7.42
N LEU A 65 7.09 -8.45 -6.85
CA LEU A 65 5.93 -7.57 -6.60
C LEU A 65 6.27 -6.47 -5.58
N ALA A 66 7.13 -6.74 -4.60
CA ALA A 66 7.59 -5.73 -3.65
C ALA A 66 8.44 -4.67 -4.34
N GLU A 67 9.34 -5.07 -5.23
CA GLU A 67 10.21 -4.20 -6.03
C GLU A 67 9.39 -3.35 -7.00
N ALA A 68 8.43 -3.94 -7.73
CA ALA A 68 7.48 -3.21 -8.55
C ALA A 68 6.71 -2.15 -7.74
N GLY A 69 6.25 -2.50 -6.53
CA GLY A 69 5.64 -1.53 -5.62
C GLY A 69 6.62 -0.44 -5.13
N ARG A 70 7.91 -0.73 -5.00
CA ARG A 70 8.93 0.25 -4.59
C ARG A 70 9.22 1.27 -5.70
N VAL A 71 9.09 0.88 -6.98
CA VAL A 71 9.24 1.81 -8.11
C VAL A 71 8.39 3.06 -7.93
N PHE A 72 7.12 2.91 -7.52
CA PHE A 72 6.20 4.03 -7.35
C PHE A 72 6.21 4.67 -5.96
N ARG A 73 7.07 4.20 -5.04
CA ARG A 73 7.02 4.62 -3.63
C ARG A 73 7.35 6.09 -3.45
N PRO A 74 8.49 6.61 -3.94
CA PRO A 74 8.83 8.02 -3.74
C PRO A 74 7.80 8.96 -4.39
N LEU A 75 7.33 8.64 -5.61
CA LEU A 75 6.28 9.40 -6.29
C LEU A 75 5.00 9.50 -5.46
N ARG A 76 4.55 8.39 -4.86
CA ARG A 76 3.36 8.40 -4.01
C ARG A 76 3.59 9.11 -2.68
N GLU A 77 4.79 9.02 -2.11
CA GLU A 77 5.15 9.74 -0.88
C GLU A 77 5.08 11.26 -1.12
N LEU A 78 5.56 11.75 -2.27
CA LEU A 78 5.39 13.15 -2.68
C LEU A 78 3.91 13.52 -2.83
N ASP A 79 3.10 12.68 -3.48
CA ASP A 79 1.65 12.94 -3.63
C ASP A 79 0.93 13.02 -2.27
N VAL A 80 1.36 12.23 -1.27
CA VAL A 80 0.80 12.27 0.09
C VAL A 80 1.24 13.53 0.82
N LEU A 81 2.53 13.86 0.77
CA LEU A 81 3.07 15.08 1.37
C LEU A 81 2.44 16.33 0.80
N TYR A 82 2.32 16.43 -0.53
CA TYR A 82 1.66 17.54 -1.19
C TYR A 82 0.25 17.73 -0.62
N ALA A 83 -0.56 16.67 -0.58
CA ALA A 83 -1.94 16.76 -0.08
C ALA A 83 -2.00 17.15 1.40
N TYR A 84 -1.07 16.66 2.22
CA TYR A 84 -0.98 17.03 3.63
C TYR A 84 -0.62 18.52 3.80
N CYS A 85 0.42 18.99 3.12
CA CYS A 85 0.86 20.38 3.15
C CYS A 85 -0.18 21.34 2.55
N GLU A 86 -0.92 20.91 1.53
CA GLU A 86 -2.05 21.66 0.95
C GLU A 86 -3.13 21.90 1.99
N GLN A 87 -3.56 20.85 2.69
CA GLN A 87 -4.52 20.99 3.78
C GLN A 87 -3.98 21.90 4.89
N TYR A 88 -2.72 21.74 5.29
CA TYR A 88 -2.12 22.62 6.28
C TYR A 88 -2.13 24.09 5.83
N ALA A 89 -1.71 24.39 4.60
CA ALA A 89 -1.66 25.75 4.07
C ALA A 89 -3.05 26.41 4.02
N ILE A 90 -4.09 25.67 3.67
CA ILE A 90 -5.49 26.13 3.67
C ILE A 90 -5.94 26.51 5.08
N HIS A 91 -5.61 25.70 6.10
CA HIS A 91 -5.99 25.95 7.49
C HIS A 91 -5.09 27.00 8.18
N HIS A 92 -3.89 27.24 7.64
CA HIS A 92 -2.88 28.14 8.20
C HIS A 92 -2.34 29.15 7.17
N PRO A 93 -3.20 29.95 6.51
CA PRO A 93 -2.80 30.75 5.35
C PRO A 93 -1.81 31.87 5.67
N LYS A 94 -1.70 32.28 6.95
CA LYS A 94 -0.81 33.36 7.40
C LYS A 94 0.49 32.86 8.04
N ASN A 95 0.70 31.54 8.11
CA ASN A 95 1.88 30.98 8.79
C ASN A 95 3.17 31.13 7.97
N SER A 96 3.08 31.34 6.66
CA SER A 96 4.25 31.58 5.79
C SER A 96 3.85 32.25 4.48
N ASN A 97 4.76 33.05 3.92
CA ASN A 97 4.64 33.60 2.56
C ASN A 97 5.27 32.69 1.49
N HIS A 98 5.87 31.55 1.90
CA HIS A 98 6.63 30.64 1.03
C HIS A 98 5.84 29.39 0.61
N TYR A 99 4.52 29.36 0.82
CA TYR A 99 3.68 28.24 0.35
C TYR A 99 3.79 28.04 -1.16
N TYR A 100 3.86 29.12 -1.93
CA TYR A 100 4.02 29.04 -3.39
C TYR A 100 5.32 28.32 -3.77
N ASP A 101 6.44 28.66 -3.11
CA ASP A 101 7.75 28.06 -3.35
C ASP A 101 7.78 26.57 -2.95
N LEU A 102 7.12 26.23 -1.83
CA LEU A 102 6.95 24.85 -1.39
C LEU A 102 6.20 23.99 -2.42
N PHE A 103 5.04 24.44 -2.89
CA PHE A 103 4.25 23.66 -3.85
C PHE A 103 4.93 23.57 -5.23
N ASN A 104 5.63 24.61 -5.66
CA ASN A 104 6.46 24.55 -6.87
C ASN A 104 7.58 23.51 -6.74
N THR A 105 8.21 23.42 -5.57
CA THR A 105 9.25 22.43 -5.28
C THR A 105 8.68 21.01 -5.33
N PHE A 106 7.52 20.76 -4.70
CA PHE A 106 6.83 19.46 -4.83
C PHE A 106 6.52 19.11 -6.28
N MET A 107 6.03 20.05 -7.08
CA MET A 107 5.69 19.80 -8.49
C MET A 107 6.93 19.46 -9.33
N LYS A 108 8.07 20.13 -9.08
CA LYS A 108 9.36 19.81 -9.71
C LYS A 108 9.80 18.40 -9.36
N ASP A 109 9.83 18.06 -8.07
CA ASP A 109 10.31 16.75 -7.60
C ASP A 109 9.38 15.61 -8.01
N ARG A 110 8.07 15.87 -8.01
CA ARG A 110 7.08 14.91 -8.51
C ARG A 110 7.37 14.56 -9.98
N ARG A 111 7.73 15.55 -10.80
CA ARG A 111 8.09 15.33 -12.21
C ARG A 111 9.38 14.51 -12.34
N LEU A 112 10.38 14.76 -11.50
CA LEU A 112 11.62 13.97 -11.47
C LEU A 112 11.34 12.51 -11.11
N GLU A 113 10.59 12.27 -10.04
CA GLU A 113 10.24 10.92 -9.59
C GLU A 113 9.32 10.20 -10.59
N MET A 114 8.40 10.93 -11.22
CA MET A 114 7.58 10.41 -12.32
C MET A 114 8.47 9.99 -13.50
N ASN A 115 9.42 10.80 -13.94
CA ASN A 115 10.33 10.41 -15.02
C ASN A 115 11.16 9.18 -14.62
N ARG A 116 11.60 9.09 -13.35
CA ARG A 116 12.35 7.93 -12.85
C ARG A 116 11.58 6.63 -13.04
N THR A 117 10.25 6.60 -12.87
CA THR A 117 9.47 5.35 -13.05
C THR A 117 9.49 4.83 -14.49
N PHE A 118 9.77 5.69 -15.48
CA PHE A 118 9.87 5.32 -16.90
C PHE A 118 11.30 4.97 -17.35
N ASN A 119 12.29 5.01 -16.47
CA ASN A 119 13.61 4.50 -16.81
C ASN A 119 13.55 3.00 -17.09
N LYS A 120 14.34 2.53 -18.06
CA LYS A 120 14.34 1.13 -18.54
C LYS A 120 14.28 0.10 -17.41
N GLY A 121 15.17 0.21 -16.41
CA GLY A 121 15.20 -0.74 -15.30
C GLY A 121 13.92 -0.77 -14.45
N ASN A 122 13.24 0.36 -14.27
CA ASN A 122 11.98 0.43 -13.53
C ASN A 122 10.81 -0.13 -14.35
N ILE A 123 10.78 0.14 -15.66
CA ILE A 123 9.82 -0.47 -16.59
C ILE A 123 9.98 -2.00 -16.55
N ASP A 124 11.21 -2.49 -16.72
CA ASP A 124 11.54 -3.91 -16.71
C ASP A 124 11.13 -4.56 -15.37
N THR A 125 11.41 -3.90 -14.25
CA THR A 125 11.03 -4.37 -12.90
C THR A 125 9.52 -4.58 -12.77
N VAL A 126 8.71 -3.63 -13.23
CA VAL A 126 7.25 -3.72 -13.12
C VAL A 126 6.69 -4.76 -14.09
N GLN A 127 7.17 -4.78 -15.33
CA GLN A 127 6.75 -5.77 -16.34
C GLN A 127 7.10 -7.19 -15.93
N GLN A 128 8.32 -7.44 -15.43
CA GLN A 128 8.72 -8.76 -14.95
C GLN A 128 7.87 -9.23 -13.77
N ALA A 129 7.50 -8.34 -12.85
CA ALA A 129 6.62 -8.70 -11.74
C ALA A 129 5.20 -9.06 -12.22
N ILE A 130 4.66 -8.36 -13.21
CA ILE A 130 3.35 -8.67 -13.83
C ILE A 130 3.41 -10.03 -14.54
N GLU A 131 4.43 -10.26 -15.38
CA GLU A 131 4.57 -11.52 -16.11
C GLU A 131 4.82 -12.71 -15.18
N SER A 132 5.61 -12.53 -14.13
CA SER A 132 5.82 -13.57 -13.12
C SER A 132 4.54 -13.87 -12.34
N ALA A 133 3.70 -12.86 -12.09
CA ALA A 133 2.40 -13.06 -11.46
C ALA A 133 1.42 -13.82 -12.37
N LYS A 134 1.40 -13.54 -13.68
CA LYS A 134 0.57 -14.29 -14.65
C LYS A 134 0.89 -15.78 -14.64
N ARG A 135 2.18 -16.15 -14.56
CA ARG A 135 2.62 -17.56 -14.48
C ARG A 135 2.07 -18.33 -13.27
N VAL A 136 1.69 -17.65 -12.18
CA VAL A 136 1.07 -18.32 -11.02
C VAL A 136 -0.20 -19.04 -11.43
N ILE A 137 -0.98 -18.46 -12.35
CA ILE A 137 -2.28 -18.97 -12.80
C ILE A 137 -2.11 -20.28 -13.59
N GLU A 138 -0.96 -20.46 -14.23
CA GLU A 138 -0.63 -21.63 -15.05
C GLU A 138 -0.30 -22.87 -14.21
N PHE A 139 -0.08 -22.70 -12.91
CA PHE A 139 0.27 -23.81 -12.04
C PHE A 139 -0.96 -24.67 -11.68
N ASP A 140 -0.74 -25.98 -11.58
CA ASP A 140 -1.69 -26.98 -11.02
C ASP A 140 -2.02 -26.72 -9.53
N LEU A 141 -1.48 -25.64 -8.96
CA LEU A 141 -1.82 -25.08 -7.66
C LEU A 141 -3.33 -24.89 -7.53
N PHE A 142 -4.03 -24.50 -8.60
CA PHE A 142 -5.46 -24.19 -8.62
C PHE A 142 -6.37 -25.36 -9.04
N ASP A 143 -5.83 -26.57 -9.24
CA ASP A 143 -6.62 -27.75 -9.64
C ASP A 143 -7.78 -28.05 -8.64
N GLN A 144 -8.93 -28.46 -9.20
CA GLN A 144 -10.21 -28.65 -8.52
C GLN A 144 -10.17 -29.70 -7.40
N LYS A 145 -9.18 -30.60 -7.40
CA LYS A 145 -8.98 -31.60 -6.33
C LYS A 145 -8.64 -30.98 -4.97
N LYS A 146 -8.22 -29.71 -4.93
CA LYS A 146 -7.82 -29.03 -3.69
C LYS A 146 -9.02 -28.36 -3.02
N ASP A 147 -9.25 -28.68 -1.75
CA ASP A 147 -10.25 -28.01 -0.92
C ASP A 147 -9.78 -26.61 -0.48
N TRP A 148 -9.92 -25.67 -1.41
CA TRP A 148 -9.61 -24.25 -1.23
C TRP A 148 -10.49 -23.58 -0.18
N LYS A 149 -11.75 -23.99 -0.08
CA LYS A 149 -12.69 -23.48 0.92
C LYS A 149 -12.21 -23.79 2.34
N LYS A 150 -11.89 -25.05 2.63
CA LYS A 150 -11.35 -25.46 3.93
C LYS A 150 -10.01 -24.81 4.22
N TYR A 151 -9.12 -24.72 3.22
CA TYR A 151 -7.83 -24.05 3.36
C TYR A 151 -7.99 -22.57 3.71
N ALA A 152 -8.77 -21.84 2.91
CA ALA A 152 -9.00 -20.41 3.07
C ALA A 152 -9.63 -20.13 4.44
N LEU A 153 -10.68 -20.87 4.81
CA LEU A 153 -11.35 -20.72 6.10
C LEU A 153 -10.40 -20.97 7.29
N LYS A 154 -9.63 -22.06 7.26
CA LYS A 154 -8.67 -22.38 8.34
C LYS A 154 -7.61 -21.28 8.47
N ARG A 155 -7.08 -20.81 7.35
CA ARG A 155 -6.03 -19.79 7.33
C ARG A 155 -6.57 -18.42 7.77
N PHE A 156 -7.76 -18.07 7.33
CA PHE A 156 -8.46 -16.85 7.70
C PHE A 156 -8.67 -16.78 9.21
N LYS A 157 -9.34 -17.79 9.80
CA LYS A 157 -9.58 -17.88 11.25
C LYS A 157 -8.29 -17.77 12.07
N ARG A 158 -7.20 -18.41 11.61
CA ARG A 158 -5.90 -18.34 12.30
C ARG A 158 -5.31 -16.93 12.29
N LYS A 159 -5.36 -16.24 11.14
CA LYS A 159 -4.86 -14.88 11.01
C LYS A 159 -5.74 -13.88 11.76
N ASP A 160 -7.06 -14.05 11.75
CA ASP A 160 -8.02 -13.24 12.51
C ASP A 160 -7.78 -13.34 14.01
N LYS A 161 -7.72 -14.57 14.55
CA LYS A 161 -7.41 -14.79 15.97
C LYS A 161 -6.10 -14.10 16.38
N LYS A 162 -5.05 -14.22 15.56
CA LYS A 162 -3.76 -13.57 15.82
C LYS A 162 -3.88 -12.04 15.79
N LEU A 163 -4.60 -11.49 14.81
CA LEU A 163 -4.83 -10.05 14.68
C LEU A 163 -5.58 -9.49 15.89
N ARG A 164 -6.71 -10.12 16.27
CA ARG A 164 -7.53 -9.68 17.42
C ARG A 164 -6.77 -9.75 18.74
N HIS A 165 -6.02 -10.84 18.95
CA HIS A 165 -5.18 -10.95 20.14
C HIS A 165 -4.11 -9.86 20.16
N ALA A 166 -3.39 -9.63 19.06
CA ALA A 166 -2.38 -8.57 19.02
C ALA A 166 -3.00 -7.18 19.20
N TYR A 167 -4.19 -6.93 18.64
CA TYR A 167 -4.94 -5.68 18.81
C TYR A 167 -5.33 -5.42 20.27
N GLN A 168 -5.72 -6.44 21.03
CA GLN A 168 -6.10 -6.27 22.43
C GLN A 168 -4.94 -5.82 23.33
N TYR A 169 -3.70 -6.14 22.97
CA TYR A 169 -2.52 -5.92 23.83
C TYR A 169 -1.49 -4.99 23.21
N VAL A 170 -1.76 -4.38 22.05
CA VAL A 170 -0.80 -3.48 21.42
C VAL A 170 -0.68 -2.21 22.24
N ASN A 171 0.56 -1.78 22.48
CA ASN A 171 0.82 -0.43 22.95
C ASN A 171 0.69 0.51 21.75
N THR A 172 -0.30 1.40 21.75
CA THR A 172 -0.51 2.34 20.64
C THR A 172 0.63 3.34 20.47
N LEU A 173 1.42 3.57 21.53
CA LEU A 173 2.64 4.39 21.48
C LEU A 173 3.82 3.68 20.79
N ASP A 174 3.76 2.36 20.60
CA ASP A 174 4.74 1.63 19.80
C ASP A 174 4.33 1.67 18.33
N TYR A 175 4.79 2.71 17.62
CA TYR A 175 4.55 2.90 16.19
C TYR A 175 4.86 1.63 15.37
N GLN A 176 5.95 0.93 15.68
CA GLN A 176 6.37 -0.23 14.90
C GLN A 176 5.38 -1.38 15.07
N ALA A 177 4.92 -1.62 16.30
CA ALA A 177 3.88 -2.60 16.58
C ALA A 177 2.55 -2.25 15.91
N VAL A 178 2.11 -0.99 16.01
CA VAL A 178 0.89 -0.48 15.36
C VAL A 178 0.96 -0.63 13.84
N HIS A 179 2.09 -0.27 13.22
CA HIS A 179 2.29 -0.35 11.78
C HIS A 179 2.24 -1.81 11.28
N GLU A 180 2.92 -2.74 11.95
CA GLU A 180 2.87 -4.16 11.59
C GLU A 180 1.46 -4.76 11.76
N LEU A 181 0.73 -4.30 12.79
CA LEU A 181 -0.64 -4.72 13.01
C LEU A 181 -1.59 -4.19 11.93
N ARG A 182 -1.46 -2.91 11.53
CA ARG A 182 -2.18 -2.31 10.39
C ARG A 182 -1.88 -3.03 9.08
N LYS A 183 -0.63 -3.43 8.81
CA LYS A 183 -0.28 -4.27 7.65
C LYS A 183 -1.00 -5.61 7.69
N SER A 184 -1.06 -6.24 8.86
CA SER A 184 -1.74 -7.52 9.06
C SER A 184 -3.25 -7.41 8.86
N ALA A 185 -3.88 -6.35 9.38
CA ALA A 185 -5.29 -6.02 9.17
C ALA A 185 -5.59 -5.80 7.68
N LYS A 186 -4.75 -5.04 6.96
CA LYS A 186 -4.89 -4.83 5.50
C LYS A 186 -4.88 -6.15 4.72
N LYS A 187 -3.91 -7.03 4.99
CA LYS A 187 -3.81 -8.35 4.33
C LYS A 187 -5.06 -9.22 4.56
N LEU A 188 -5.60 -9.20 5.77
CA LEU A 188 -6.75 -10.02 6.11
C LEU A 188 -8.07 -9.45 5.56
N ARG A 189 -8.20 -8.10 5.51
CA ARG A 189 -9.28 -7.43 4.77
C ARG A 189 -9.28 -7.84 3.30
N TYR A 190 -8.13 -7.89 2.64
CA TYR A 190 -8.04 -8.35 1.25
C TYR A 190 -8.54 -9.76 1.05
N ALA A 191 -8.12 -10.69 1.90
CA ALA A 191 -8.64 -12.05 1.85
C ALA A 191 -10.17 -12.08 2.04
N ALA A 192 -10.72 -11.27 2.94
CA ALA A 192 -12.18 -11.20 3.14
C ALA A 192 -12.92 -10.56 1.96
N THR A 193 -12.35 -9.51 1.35
CA THR A 193 -12.94 -8.81 0.20
C THR A 193 -12.97 -9.70 -1.03
N TYR A 194 -11.84 -10.35 -1.34
CA TYR A 194 -11.64 -11.04 -2.61
C TYR A 194 -11.95 -12.54 -2.56
N PHE A 195 -11.85 -13.19 -1.41
CA PHE A 195 -12.25 -14.60 -1.30
C PHE A 195 -13.64 -14.76 -0.68
N ASN A 196 -14.52 -13.77 -0.83
CA ASN A 196 -15.85 -13.73 -0.20
C ASN A 196 -16.74 -14.92 -0.61
N GLU A 197 -16.67 -15.39 -1.85
CA GLU A 197 -17.43 -16.56 -2.33
C GLU A 197 -16.84 -17.89 -1.85
N THR A 198 -15.54 -17.91 -1.57
CA THR A 198 -14.84 -19.09 -1.02
C THR A 198 -14.93 -19.16 0.51
N LEU A 199 -15.04 -18.02 1.18
CA LEU A 199 -15.17 -17.90 2.63
C LEU A 199 -16.66 -17.89 3.06
N PRO A 200 -16.98 -18.08 4.36
CA PRO A 200 -18.37 -18.10 4.83
C PRO A 200 -19.10 -16.78 4.57
N LYS A 201 -20.43 -16.83 4.42
CA LYS A 201 -21.26 -15.66 4.06
C LYS A 201 -21.22 -14.50 5.08
N ASP A 202 -20.88 -14.74 6.35
CA ASP A 202 -20.88 -13.72 7.40
C ASP A 202 -19.52 -13.01 7.59
N LEU A 203 -18.89 -12.60 6.48
CA LEU A 203 -17.65 -11.82 6.52
C LEU A 203 -17.88 -10.32 6.69
N ASN A 204 -19.11 -9.84 6.56
CA ASN A 204 -19.41 -8.41 6.62
C ASN A 204 -19.05 -7.80 7.98
N LYS A 205 -19.37 -8.49 9.08
CA LYS A 205 -18.95 -8.09 10.42
C LYS A 205 -17.43 -8.02 10.54
N TYR A 206 -16.74 -9.01 10.00
CA TYR A 206 -15.28 -9.04 10.01
C TYR A 206 -14.65 -7.88 9.21
N ILE A 207 -15.15 -7.60 8.01
CA ILE A 207 -14.67 -6.50 7.16
C ILE A 207 -14.86 -5.17 7.90
N LYS A 208 -16.00 -4.99 8.57
CA LYS A 208 -16.30 -3.82 9.39
C LYS A 208 -15.31 -3.67 10.54
N ASP A 209 -15.11 -4.70 11.35
CA ASP A 209 -14.17 -4.69 12.49
C ASP A 209 -12.75 -4.36 12.02
N THR A 210 -12.30 -4.99 10.94
CA THR A 210 -10.95 -4.82 10.40
C THR A 210 -10.76 -3.45 9.77
N LYS A 211 -11.84 -2.85 9.25
CA LYS A 211 -11.83 -1.47 8.78
C LYS A 211 -11.68 -0.51 9.97
N ALA A 212 -12.36 -0.76 11.08
CA ALA A 212 -12.22 0.06 12.30
C ALA A 212 -10.78 0.04 12.83
N ILE A 213 -10.17 -1.15 12.99
CA ILE A 213 -8.75 -1.29 13.38
C ILE A 213 -7.83 -0.52 12.41
N GLN A 214 -8.11 -0.59 11.11
CA GLN A 214 -7.33 0.13 10.11
C GLN A 214 -7.49 1.65 10.21
N THR A 215 -8.68 2.15 10.50
CA THR A 215 -8.94 3.59 10.68
C THR A 215 -8.18 4.10 11.88
N GLU A 216 -8.35 3.48 13.05
CA GLU A 216 -7.70 3.85 14.30
C GLU A 216 -6.16 3.88 14.16
N PHE A 217 -5.56 2.77 13.74
CA PHE A 217 -4.11 2.73 13.51
C PHE A 217 -3.67 3.53 12.30
N GLY A 218 -4.61 3.96 11.46
CA GLY A 218 -4.33 4.82 10.34
C GLY A 218 -3.86 6.18 10.77
N GLU A 219 -4.58 6.80 11.69
CA GLU A 219 -4.24 8.12 12.21
C GLU A 219 -2.81 8.12 12.80
N ILE A 220 -2.51 7.15 13.67
CA ILE A 220 -1.17 6.98 14.27
C ILE A 220 -0.10 6.76 13.20
N THR A 221 -0.32 5.80 12.29
CA THR A 221 0.73 5.48 11.30
C THR A 221 0.93 6.56 10.26
N ASP A 222 -0.15 7.24 9.86
CA ASP A 222 -0.09 8.28 8.84
C ASP A 222 0.54 9.55 9.46
N ALA A 223 0.32 9.85 10.74
CA ALA A 223 1.02 10.90 11.48
C ALA A 223 2.54 10.66 11.53
N HIS A 224 2.97 9.49 12.00
CA HIS A 224 4.40 9.13 12.02
C HIS A 224 5.04 9.12 10.63
N VAL A 225 4.34 8.58 9.62
CA VAL A 225 4.85 8.56 8.25
C VAL A 225 4.98 9.98 7.70
N ASN A 226 3.98 10.85 7.89
CA ASN A 226 4.05 12.23 7.43
C ASN A 226 5.15 13.02 8.15
N TYR A 227 5.33 12.82 9.46
CA TYR A 227 6.40 13.43 10.23
C TYR A 227 7.77 13.06 9.66
N GLU A 228 8.04 11.76 9.48
CA GLU A 228 9.30 11.28 8.92
C GLU A 228 9.51 11.73 7.47
N LEU A 229 8.46 11.71 6.66
CA LEU A 229 8.53 12.16 5.27
C LEU A 229 8.84 13.66 5.17
N LEU A 230 8.21 14.50 6.00
CA LEU A 230 8.51 15.93 6.06
C LEU A 230 9.95 16.18 6.53
N ASN A 231 10.41 15.42 7.52
CA ASN A 231 11.78 15.52 8.02
C ASN A 231 12.79 15.16 6.92
N VAL A 232 12.64 13.98 6.30
CA VAL A 232 13.51 13.52 5.21
C VAL A 232 13.45 14.44 3.99
N TYR A 233 12.28 15.01 3.69
CA TYR A 233 12.14 15.93 2.57
C TYR A 233 12.80 17.27 2.86
N ALA A 234 12.61 17.84 4.06
CA ALA A 234 13.27 19.09 4.48
C ALA A 234 14.79 19.01 4.32
N GLU A 235 15.43 17.92 4.78
CA GLU A 235 16.89 17.75 4.67
C GLU A 235 17.41 17.67 3.23
N LYS A 236 16.54 17.58 2.22
CA LYS A 236 16.91 17.60 0.79
C LYS A 236 16.71 18.97 0.14
N ILE A 237 16.12 19.93 0.86
CA ILE A 237 15.77 21.24 0.32
C ILE A 237 16.87 22.25 0.68
N ASP A 238 17.51 22.81 -0.35
CA ASP A 238 18.53 23.84 -0.19
C ASP A 238 17.94 25.23 0.13
N ASP A 239 16.69 25.48 -0.29
CA ASP A 239 15.99 26.73 0.00
C ASP A 239 15.62 26.80 1.49
N GLU A 240 16.29 27.70 2.23
CA GLU A 240 16.14 27.84 3.68
C GLU A 240 14.70 28.17 4.10
N HIS A 241 13.96 28.94 3.28
CA HIS A 241 12.58 29.30 3.61
C HIS A 241 11.63 28.11 3.47
N VAL A 242 11.77 27.33 2.40
CA VAL A 242 10.99 26.10 2.19
C VAL A 242 11.36 25.05 3.22
N HIS A 243 12.64 24.90 3.55
CA HIS A 243 13.13 24.01 4.60
C HIS A 243 12.50 24.33 5.97
N ASN A 244 12.53 25.61 6.37
CA ASN A 244 11.95 26.05 7.64
C ASN A 244 10.43 25.87 7.66
N LEU A 245 9.74 26.12 6.54
CA LEU A 245 8.30 25.87 6.42
C LEU A 245 7.97 24.38 6.58
N LEU A 246 8.73 23.47 5.95
CA LEU A 246 8.53 22.03 6.10
C LEU A 246 8.69 21.57 7.56
N ARG A 247 9.69 22.11 8.27
CA ARG A 247 9.89 21.84 9.71
C ARG A 247 8.73 22.38 10.55
N GLN A 248 8.23 23.58 10.25
CA GLN A 248 7.06 24.13 10.92
C GLN A 248 5.82 23.25 10.73
N ILE A 249 5.57 22.77 9.50
CA ILE A 249 4.47 21.84 9.20
C ILE A 249 4.66 20.53 9.98
N ARG A 250 5.87 19.97 9.97
CA ARG A 250 6.22 18.76 10.72
C ARG A 250 5.90 18.90 12.21
N ASP A 251 6.26 20.03 12.81
CA ASP A 251 6.10 20.28 14.25
C ASP A 251 4.62 20.48 14.65
N SER A 252 3.71 20.63 13.69
CA SER A 252 2.26 20.61 13.92
C SER A 252 1.67 19.20 14.06
N ILE A 253 2.42 18.16 13.70
CA ILE A 253 1.98 16.77 13.82
C ILE A 253 2.10 16.31 15.26
N ASP A 254 0.95 15.99 15.86
CA ASP A 254 0.87 15.35 17.16
C ASP A 254 1.17 13.84 17.06
N LEU A 255 2.34 13.43 17.57
CA LEU A 255 2.76 12.02 17.66
C LEU A 255 2.37 11.36 18.99
N SER A 256 1.67 12.05 19.89
CA SER A 256 1.32 11.54 21.22
C SER A 256 0.03 10.70 21.27
N LYS A 257 -0.61 10.48 20.11
CA LYS A 257 -1.86 9.71 19.96
C LYS A 257 -1.62 8.27 19.56
#